data_AF-A0A7Y9FI73-F1
#
_entry.id   AF-A0A7Y9FI73-F1
#
_cell.length_a   1.000
_cell.length_b   1.000
_cell.length_c   1.000
_cell.angle_alpha   90.00
_cell.angle_beta   90.00
_cell.angle_gamma   90.00
#
_symmetry.space_group_name_H-M   'P 1'
#
loop_
_entity.id
_entity.type
_entity.pdbx_description
1 polymer ?
#
loop_
_entity_poly.entity_id
_entity_poly.type
_entity_poly.pdbx_seq_one_letter_code
_entity_poly.pdbx_strand_id
1 'polypeptide(L)'
;MTMTVPAPTSTSAVVRARVRERLDDLTEPQVSTTVRWVPGEPGGPLVRQEARVRLPGLLVQLAQGVAGSTAGQGSSGTKARPPGSLAGVDTLRAISLEAKLIAARVLGRMAADVTPGLQVVVRPRRLGDALAVIRRYLDDVDREQLLDIDAAVRRWWSHARIVTTWDRPPLRPHVPCPACRKRGDLRVVDQPLTMVCLGCGAAWDASTVAELEAVYRLAFADPIPDPPVESLHEERASA
;
A
#
# COMPACT_ATOMS: atom_id res chain seq x y z
N MET A 1 19.29 -41.77 -1.60
CA MET A 1 18.91 -40.45 -1.02
C MET A 1 17.61 -40.04 -1.67
N THR A 2 16.49 -40.25 -0.99
CA THR A 2 15.15 -39.95 -1.53
C THR A 2 14.89 -38.46 -1.33
N MET A 3 14.85 -37.69 -2.41
CA MET A 3 14.44 -36.28 -2.36
C MET A 3 12.94 -36.22 -2.09
N THR A 4 12.55 -35.98 -0.84
CA THR A 4 11.16 -35.68 -0.48
C THR A 4 10.81 -34.31 -1.02
N VAL A 5 10.05 -34.26 -2.10
CA VAL A 5 9.47 -33.01 -2.62
C VAL A 5 8.43 -32.51 -1.61
N PRO A 6 8.53 -31.26 -1.11
CA PRO A 6 7.57 -30.74 -0.15
C PRO A 6 6.16 -30.67 -0.77
N ALA A 7 5.15 -31.06 0.01
CA ALA A 7 3.77 -30.98 -0.42
C ALA A 7 3.38 -29.54 -0.80
N PRO A 8 2.52 -29.34 -1.82
CA PRO A 8 2.10 -28.01 -2.23
C PRO A 8 1.40 -27.29 -1.07
N THR A 9 1.84 -26.07 -0.80
CA THR A 9 1.25 -25.22 0.25
C THR A 9 -0.20 -24.91 -0.12
N SER A 10 -1.13 -25.13 0.81
CA SER A 10 -2.55 -24.84 0.56
C SER A 10 -2.75 -23.34 0.29
N THR A 11 -3.68 -23.00 -0.61
CA THR A 11 -3.99 -21.59 -0.96
C THR A 11 -4.25 -20.73 0.28
N SER A 12 -4.94 -21.26 1.29
CA SER A 12 -5.20 -20.56 2.56
C SER A 12 -3.92 -20.27 3.34
N ALA A 13 -2.94 -21.18 3.37
CA ALA A 13 -1.67 -20.94 4.05
C ALA A 13 -0.88 -19.79 3.38
N VAL A 14 -0.89 -19.72 2.05
CA VAL A 14 -0.29 -18.62 1.29
C VAL A 14 -0.96 -17.28 1.61
N VAL A 15 -2.30 -17.25 1.67
CA VAL A 15 -3.06 -16.04 2.02
C VAL A 15 -2.74 -15.60 3.45
N ARG A 16 -2.73 -16.52 4.43
CA ARG A 16 -2.36 -16.20 5.81
C ARG A 16 -0.96 -15.63 5.93
N ALA A 17 0.03 -16.24 5.28
CA ALA A 17 1.41 -15.75 5.29
C ALA A 17 1.49 -14.31 4.77
N ARG A 18 0.79 -14.02 3.67
CA ARG A 18 0.73 -12.69 3.06
C ARG A 18 0.04 -11.65 3.94
N VAL A 19 -1.05 -12.04 4.61
CA VAL A 19 -1.72 -11.16 5.59
C VAL A 19 -0.78 -10.83 6.74
N ARG A 20 -0.04 -11.81 7.28
CA ARG A 20 0.94 -11.59 8.35
C ARG A 20 2.05 -10.64 7.92
N GLU A 21 2.66 -10.88 6.76
CA GLU A 21 3.72 -10.03 6.20
C GLU A 21 3.25 -8.57 6.06
N ARG A 22 2.05 -8.34 5.53
CA ARG A 22 1.51 -6.98 5.41
C ARG A 22 1.19 -6.35 6.76
N LEU A 23 0.72 -7.13 7.74
CA LEU A 23 0.53 -6.65 9.12
C LEU A 23 1.88 -6.30 9.76
N ASP A 24 2.93 -7.09 9.53
CA ASP A 24 4.29 -6.81 9.99
C ASP A 24 4.84 -5.52 9.36
N ASP A 25 4.66 -5.30 8.06
CA ASP A 25 5.01 -4.02 7.41
C ASP A 25 4.24 -2.82 8.00
N LEU A 26 2.97 -3.04 8.39
CA LEU A 26 2.14 -2.01 9.00
C LEU A 26 2.60 -1.64 10.41
N THR A 27 2.99 -2.62 11.24
CA THR A 27 3.24 -2.41 12.67
C THR A 27 4.71 -2.40 13.06
N GLU A 28 5.54 -3.21 12.43
CA GLU A 28 6.93 -3.43 12.83
C GLU A 28 7.92 -2.50 12.12
N PRO A 29 9.02 -2.10 12.78
CA PRO A 29 10.11 -1.42 12.11
C PRO A 29 10.77 -2.28 11.04
N GLN A 30 11.04 -1.69 9.89
CA GLN A 30 11.63 -2.37 8.73
C GLN A 30 13.04 -1.86 8.45
N VAL A 31 13.91 -2.72 7.93
CA VAL A 31 15.26 -2.34 7.50
C VAL A 31 15.30 -2.40 5.98
N SER A 32 15.59 -1.27 5.35
CA SER A 32 15.76 -1.17 3.90
C SER A 32 17.21 -0.85 3.55
N THR A 33 17.72 -1.46 2.49
CA THR A 33 19.03 -1.12 1.92
C THR A 33 18.82 -0.11 0.82
N THR A 34 19.37 1.09 1.00
CA THR A 34 19.34 2.16 0.00
C THR A 34 20.72 2.35 -0.58
N VAL A 35 20.79 2.69 -1.86
CA VAL A 35 22.03 3.08 -2.51
C VAL A 35 22.20 4.58 -2.40
N ARG A 36 23.36 5.01 -1.91
CA ARG A 36 23.75 6.42 -1.86
C ARG A 36 25.02 6.61 -2.68
N TRP A 37 25.10 7.73 -3.38
CA TRP A 37 26.31 8.16 -4.06
C TRP A 37 27.06 9.07 -3.11
N VAL A 38 28.23 8.64 -2.64
CA VAL A 38 29.07 9.40 -1.69
C VAL A 38 30.40 9.76 -2.35
N PRO A 39 31.00 10.91 -2.03
CA PRO A 39 32.37 11.20 -2.46
C PRO A 39 33.32 10.12 -1.91
N GLY A 40 34.10 9.47 -2.78
CA GLY A 40 35.08 8.46 -2.33
C GLY A 40 36.28 9.13 -1.63
N GLU A 41 36.91 10.08 -2.32
CA GLU A 41 38.01 10.92 -1.82
C GLU A 41 37.67 12.39 -2.11
N PRO A 42 38.28 13.37 -1.40
CA PRO A 42 38.10 14.80 -1.71
C PRO A 42 38.48 15.10 -3.18
N GLY A 43 37.50 15.50 -3.99
CA GLY A 43 37.67 15.75 -5.43
C GLY A 43 37.58 14.51 -6.33
N GLY A 44 37.36 13.33 -5.77
CA GLY A 44 37.20 12.08 -6.52
C GLY A 44 35.78 11.84 -7.06
N PRO A 45 35.59 10.80 -7.90
CA PRO A 45 34.28 10.41 -8.40
C PRO A 45 33.36 9.96 -7.26
N LEU A 46 32.05 10.07 -7.49
CA LEU A 46 31.06 9.53 -6.57
C LEU A 46 31.09 8.00 -6.62
N VAL A 47 31.21 7.39 -5.45
CA VAL A 47 31.18 5.94 -5.28
C VAL A 47 29.82 5.52 -4.79
N ARG A 48 29.32 4.41 -5.33
CA ARG A 48 28.08 3.78 -4.91
C ARG A 48 28.30 3.09 -3.56
N GLN A 49 27.62 3.55 -2.52
CA GLN A 49 27.65 2.94 -1.20
C GLN A 49 26.25 2.44 -0.81
N GLU A 50 26.18 1.21 -0.29
CA GLU A 50 24.96 0.68 0.29
C GLU A 50 24.83 1.15 1.74
N ALA A 51 23.68 1.75 2.06
CA ALA A 51 23.33 2.22 3.39
C ALA A 51 22.08 1.50 3.88
N ARG A 52 22.19 0.81 5.01
CA ARG A 52 21.04 0.23 5.71
C ARG A 52 20.34 1.30 6.54
N VAL A 53 19.04 1.46 6.31
CA VAL A 53 18.20 2.44 7.01
C VAL A 53 17.12 1.68 7.74
N ARG A 54 17.04 1.88 9.07
CA ARG A 54 15.93 1.38 9.89
C ARG A 54 14.82 2.41 9.89
N LEU A 55 13.64 2.01 9.48
CA LEU A 55 12.45 2.84 9.37
C LEU A 55 11.38 2.31 10.33
N PRO A 56 10.55 3.17 10.91
CA PRO A 56 9.44 2.71 11.73
C PRO A 56 8.36 2.03 10.85
N GLY A 57 7.45 1.28 11.43
CA GLY A 57 6.34 0.65 10.69
C GLY A 57 5.45 1.68 10.01
N LEU A 58 4.74 1.28 8.95
CA LEU A 58 3.97 2.20 8.10
C LEU A 58 2.92 3.01 8.88
N LEU A 59 2.30 2.45 9.91
CA LEU A 59 1.32 3.17 10.72
C LEU A 59 1.96 4.29 11.55
N VAL A 60 3.19 4.07 12.04
CA VAL A 60 3.96 5.10 12.74
C VAL A 60 4.39 6.18 11.75
N GLN A 61 4.82 5.81 10.54
CA GLN A 61 5.15 6.76 9.48
C GLN A 61 3.95 7.63 9.09
N LEU A 62 2.75 7.02 8.93
CA LEU A 62 1.52 7.75 8.67
C LEU A 62 1.23 8.74 9.81
N ALA A 63 1.31 8.30 11.07
CA ALA A 63 1.09 9.17 12.22
C ALA A 63 2.13 10.31 12.32
N GLN A 64 3.39 10.05 11.98
CA GLN A 64 4.47 11.06 11.98
C GLN A 64 4.38 12.02 10.80
N GLY A 65 3.92 11.56 9.63
CA GLY A 65 3.65 12.40 8.47
C GLY A 65 2.52 13.41 8.71
N VAL A 66 1.65 13.12 9.67
CA VAL A 66 0.61 14.03 10.17
C VAL A 66 1.17 15.05 11.15
N ALA A 67 2.08 14.61 12.03
CA ALA A 67 2.75 15.46 13.01
C ALA A 67 3.86 16.28 12.33
N GLY A 68 3.48 17.30 11.56
CA GLY A 68 4.41 18.22 10.92
C GLY A 68 5.48 18.69 11.92
N SER A 69 6.74 18.37 11.63
CA SER A 69 7.89 18.94 12.33
C SER A 69 7.89 20.44 12.10
N THR A 70 7.33 21.18 13.04
CA THR A 70 7.39 22.64 13.14
C THR A 70 8.56 23.10 14.01
N ALA A 71 9.37 22.18 14.55
CA ALA A 71 10.58 22.50 15.29
C ALA A 71 11.79 22.44 14.33
N GLY A 72 12.29 23.62 13.96
CA GLY A 72 13.34 23.79 12.97
C GLY A 72 14.74 23.33 13.43
N GLN A 73 15.55 22.95 12.43
CA GLN A 73 16.96 23.33 12.32
C GLN A 73 17.42 23.05 10.88
N GLY A 74 18.10 24.03 10.30
CA GLY A 74 18.18 24.23 8.86
C GLY A 74 19.24 23.42 8.11
N SER A 75 19.01 23.29 6.81
CA SER A 75 20.01 23.54 5.78
C SER A 75 19.28 23.94 4.50
N SER A 76 19.86 24.91 3.79
CA SER A 76 19.26 25.67 2.69
C SER A 76 18.83 24.80 1.52
N GLY A 77 17.54 24.79 1.25
CA GLY A 77 16.92 24.20 0.06
C GLY A 77 15.41 24.36 0.12
N THR A 78 14.90 25.46 -0.44
CA THR A 78 13.47 25.78 -0.53
C THR A 78 12.72 24.74 -1.37
N LYS A 79 12.35 23.62 -0.77
CA LYS A 79 11.20 22.82 -1.16
C LYS A 79 10.24 22.84 0.01
N ALA A 80 9.20 23.66 -0.11
CA ALA A 80 8.05 23.65 0.77
C ALA A 80 7.60 22.20 0.96
N ARG A 81 7.88 21.62 2.13
CA ARG A 81 7.35 20.32 2.50
C ARG A 81 5.87 20.57 2.81
N PRO A 82 4.93 19.89 2.15
CA PRO A 82 3.52 20.22 2.33
C PRO A 82 3.14 20.10 3.82
N PRO A 83 2.25 20.97 4.32
CA PRO A 83 1.70 20.85 5.67
C PRO A 83 1.16 19.42 5.86
N GLY A 84 1.30 18.86 7.07
CA GLY A 84 1.02 17.45 7.39
C GLY A 84 -0.12 16.89 6.54
N SER A 85 0.20 15.93 5.68
CA SER A 85 -0.70 15.58 4.58
C SER A 85 -2.03 15.09 5.15
N LEU A 86 -3.13 15.76 4.86
CA LEU A 86 -4.48 15.32 5.24
C LEU A 86 -4.72 13.86 4.83
N ALA A 87 -4.14 13.46 3.68
CA ALA A 87 -4.12 12.08 3.21
C ALA A 87 -3.60 11.08 4.27
N GLY A 88 -2.54 11.41 5.02
CA GLY A 88 -2.02 10.56 6.08
C GLY A 88 -3.00 10.35 7.23
N VAL A 89 -3.70 11.42 7.65
CA VAL A 89 -4.76 11.37 8.68
C VAL A 89 -5.91 10.51 8.19
N ASP A 90 -6.37 10.77 6.97
CA ASP A 90 -7.53 10.11 6.38
C ASP A 90 -7.27 8.62 6.19
N THR A 91 -6.09 8.24 5.69
CA THR A 91 -5.67 6.84 5.58
C THR A 91 -5.60 6.18 6.95
N LEU A 92 -4.98 6.81 7.96
CA LEU A 92 -4.89 6.22 9.30
C LEU A 92 -6.28 6.06 9.95
N ARG A 93 -7.18 7.03 9.75
CA ARG A 93 -8.57 6.96 10.23
C ARG A 93 -9.34 5.84 9.55
N ALA A 94 -9.22 5.71 8.22
CA ALA A 94 -9.88 4.64 7.46
C ALA A 94 -9.42 3.26 7.94
N ILE A 95 -8.10 3.05 8.06
CA ILE A 95 -7.53 1.80 8.60
C ILE A 95 -8.04 1.54 10.02
N SER A 96 -8.09 2.56 10.88
CA SER A 96 -8.56 2.41 12.26
C SER A 96 -10.00 1.92 12.34
N LEU A 97 -10.90 2.50 11.54
CA LEU A 97 -12.33 2.13 11.54
C LEU A 97 -12.52 0.70 11.02
N GLU A 98 -11.90 0.37 9.89
CA GLU A 98 -12.05 -0.94 9.25
C GLU A 98 -11.42 -2.06 10.10
N ALA A 99 -10.23 -1.84 10.65
CA ALA A 99 -9.56 -2.81 11.51
C ALA A 99 -10.38 -3.11 12.78
N LYS A 100 -10.98 -2.10 13.41
CA LYS A 100 -11.85 -2.28 14.59
C LYS A 100 -13.09 -3.10 14.25
N LEU A 101 -13.69 -2.87 13.08
CA LEU A 101 -14.86 -3.61 12.63
C LEU A 101 -14.53 -5.08 12.36
N ILE A 102 -13.41 -5.34 11.67
CA ILE A 102 -12.94 -6.71 11.39
C ILE A 102 -12.61 -7.43 12.71
N ALA A 103 -11.84 -6.80 13.59
CA ALA A 103 -11.48 -7.38 14.89
C ALA A 103 -12.71 -7.70 15.76
N ALA A 104 -13.72 -6.81 15.77
CA ALA A 104 -14.99 -7.05 16.46
C ALA A 104 -15.73 -8.27 15.89
N ARG A 105 -15.77 -8.41 14.55
CA ARG A 105 -16.39 -9.55 13.86
C ARG A 105 -15.67 -10.86 14.19
N VAL A 106 -14.33 -10.87 14.16
CA VAL A 106 -13.51 -12.02 14.52
C VAL A 106 -13.81 -12.47 15.96
N LEU A 107 -13.76 -11.54 16.92
CA LEU A 107 -14.03 -11.88 18.32
C LEU A 107 -15.47 -12.33 18.57
N GLY A 108 -16.45 -11.69 17.92
CA GLY A 108 -17.86 -12.09 18.02
C GLY A 108 -18.08 -13.53 17.56
N ARG A 109 -17.41 -13.94 16.48
CA ARG A 109 -17.43 -15.33 16.02
C ARG A 109 -16.77 -16.27 17.02
N MET A 110 -15.54 -15.97 17.46
CA MET A 110 -14.82 -16.81 18.41
C MET A 110 -15.61 -17.01 19.71
N ALA A 111 -16.32 -15.99 20.17
CA ALA A 111 -17.22 -16.10 21.33
C ALA A 111 -18.43 -17.02 21.07
N ALA A 112 -19.05 -16.91 19.88
CA ALA A 112 -20.18 -17.74 19.50
C ALA A 112 -19.80 -19.23 19.35
N ASP A 113 -18.58 -19.52 18.89
CA ASP A 113 -18.06 -20.89 18.76
C ASP A 113 -17.84 -21.54 20.14
N VAL A 114 -17.42 -20.76 21.14
CA VAL A 114 -17.20 -21.23 22.52
C VAL A 114 -18.52 -21.33 23.29
N THR A 115 -19.47 -20.43 23.05
CA THR A 115 -20.76 -20.40 23.76
C THR A 115 -21.88 -20.12 22.77
N PRO A 116 -22.51 -21.17 22.21
CA PRO A 116 -23.61 -21.02 21.26
C PRO A 116 -24.74 -20.14 21.83
N GLY A 117 -25.16 -19.14 21.08
CA GLY A 117 -26.20 -18.18 21.48
C GLY A 117 -25.69 -16.95 22.25
N LEU A 118 -24.41 -16.91 22.65
CA LEU A 118 -23.81 -15.71 23.23
C LEU A 118 -23.52 -14.67 22.13
N GLN A 119 -24.10 -13.49 22.27
CA GLN A 119 -23.76 -12.34 21.43
C GLN A 119 -22.82 -11.39 22.17
N VAL A 120 -21.56 -11.33 21.73
CA VAL A 120 -20.56 -10.42 22.29
C VAL A 120 -20.35 -9.24 21.35
N VAL A 121 -20.55 -8.03 21.85
CA VAL A 121 -20.19 -6.80 21.15
C VAL A 121 -18.84 -6.33 21.67
N VAL A 122 -17.76 -6.65 20.94
CA VAL A 122 -16.43 -6.13 21.25
C VAL A 122 -16.15 -4.86 20.46
N ARG A 123 -15.59 -3.84 21.12
CA ARG A 123 -15.15 -2.60 20.48
C ARG A 123 -13.71 -2.30 20.85
N PRO A 124 -12.73 -2.79 20.06
CA PRO A 124 -11.32 -2.46 20.28
C PRO A 124 -11.14 -0.93 20.28
N ARG A 125 -10.55 -0.38 21.34
CA ARG A 125 -10.41 1.08 21.48
C ARG A 125 -9.28 1.63 20.61
N ARG A 126 -8.15 0.92 20.60
CA ARG A 126 -6.93 1.32 19.87
C ARG A 126 -6.77 0.50 18.59
N LEU A 127 -6.14 1.09 17.57
CA LEU A 127 -5.81 0.39 16.33
C LEU A 127 -4.87 -0.80 16.60
N GLY A 128 -3.87 -0.62 17.48
CA GLY A 128 -2.95 -1.71 17.86
C GLY A 128 -3.68 -2.94 18.41
N ASP A 129 -4.67 -2.75 19.30
CA ASP A 129 -5.47 -3.85 19.85
C ASP A 129 -6.25 -4.59 18.75
N ALA A 130 -6.83 -3.85 17.80
CA ALA A 130 -7.57 -4.43 16.68
C ALA A 130 -6.65 -5.27 15.78
N LEU A 131 -5.46 -4.77 15.45
CA LEU A 131 -4.48 -5.51 14.62
C LEU A 131 -3.94 -6.73 15.36
N ALA A 132 -3.71 -6.63 16.67
CA ALA A 132 -3.28 -7.76 17.49
C ALA A 132 -4.33 -8.89 17.51
N VAL A 133 -5.62 -8.54 17.60
CA VAL A 133 -6.73 -9.51 17.49
C VAL A 133 -6.73 -10.18 16.13
N ILE A 134 -6.69 -9.41 15.04
CA ILE A 134 -6.67 -9.97 13.67
C ILE A 134 -5.49 -10.93 13.49
N ARG A 135 -4.30 -10.53 13.94
CA ARG A 135 -3.09 -11.35 13.88
C ARG A 135 -3.22 -12.64 14.70
N ARG A 136 -3.77 -12.54 15.91
CA ARG A 136 -3.89 -13.66 16.86
C ARG A 136 -4.78 -14.78 16.32
N TYR A 137 -5.91 -14.43 15.72
CA TYR A 137 -6.95 -15.38 15.30
C TYR A 137 -6.92 -15.70 13.79
N LEU A 138 -5.87 -15.30 13.08
CA LEU A 138 -5.78 -15.49 11.64
C LEU A 138 -5.76 -16.97 11.21
N ASP A 139 -5.31 -17.86 12.10
CA ASP A 139 -5.33 -19.30 11.84
C ASP A 139 -6.71 -19.93 12.08
N ASP A 140 -7.53 -19.29 12.91
CA ASP A 140 -8.84 -19.78 13.36
C ASP A 140 -10.01 -19.30 12.49
N VAL A 141 -9.79 -18.29 11.63
CA VAL A 141 -10.81 -17.83 10.68
C VAL A 141 -10.99 -18.82 9.53
N ASP A 142 -12.23 -18.92 9.04
CA ASP A 142 -12.52 -19.70 7.85
C ASP A 142 -11.99 -19.02 6.57
N ARG A 143 -12.15 -19.71 5.44
CA ARG A 143 -11.63 -19.25 4.16
C ARG A 143 -12.28 -17.94 3.68
N GLU A 144 -13.58 -17.79 3.87
CA GLU A 144 -14.29 -16.58 3.41
C GLU A 144 -13.82 -15.36 4.19
N GLN A 145 -13.78 -15.46 5.52
CA GLN A 145 -13.27 -14.39 6.38
C GLN A 145 -11.80 -14.10 6.13
N LEU A 146 -10.99 -15.13 5.85
CA LEU A 146 -9.59 -14.94 5.50
C LEU A 146 -9.42 -14.11 4.22
N LEU A 147 -10.27 -14.31 3.21
CA LEU A 147 -10.24 -13.54 1.97
C LEU A 147 -10.69 -12.09 2.19
N ASP A 148 -11.71 -11.86 3.02
CA ASP A 148 -12.14 -10.53 3.44
C ASP A 148 -11.01 -9.77 4.17
N ILE A 149 -10.34 -10.45 5.11
CA ILE A 149 -9.20 -9.91 5.84
C ILE A 149 -8.05 -9.60 4.88
N ASP A 150 -7.73 -10.51 3.95
CA ASP A 150 -6.69 -10.28 2.95
C ASP A 150 -6.98 -9.05 2.10
N ALA A 151 -8.21 -8.91 1.60
CA ALA A 151 -8.61 -7.76 0.81
C ALA A 151 -8.49 -6.44 1.58
N ALA A 152 -8.92 -6.42 2.86
CA ALA A 152 -8.82 -5.24 3.71
C ALA A 152 -7.37 -4.88 4.05
N VAL A 153 -6.58 -5.84 4.53
CA VAL A 153 -5.16 -5.63 4.90
C VAL A 153 -4.34 -5.23 3.67
N ARG A 154 -4.61 -5.82 2.50
CA ARG A 154 -4.00 -5.39 1.23
C ARG A 154 -4.29 -3.92 0.96
N ARG A 155 -5.56 -3.48 1.03
CA ARG A 155 -5.92 -2.07 0.86
C ARG A 155 -5.16 -1.17 1.84
N TRP A 156 -5.15 -1.51 3.13
CA TRP A 156 -4.46 -0.72 4.16
C TRP A 156 -2.98 -0.56 3.86
N TRP A 157 -2.32 -1.67 3.58
CA TRP A 157 -0.89 -1.72 3.27
C TRP A 157 -0.57 -0.91 2.00
N SER A 158 -1.33 -1.10 0.93
CA SER A 158 -1.12 -0.38 -0.33
C SER A 158 -1.30 1.12 -0.18
N HIS A 159 -2.37 1.56 0.48
CA HIS A 159 -2.61 2.99 0.76
C HIS A 159 -1.50 3.58 1.61
N ALA A 160 -1.11 2.87 2.68
CA ALA A 160 -0.05 3.34 3.57
C ALA A 160 1.27 3.55 2.81
N ARG A 161 1.72 2.58 1.99
CA ARG A 161 2.94 2.74 1.17
C ARG A 161 2.88 3.93 0.21
N ILE A 162 1.75 4.09 -0.49
CA ILE A 162 1.57 5.16 -1.47
C ILE A 162 1.58 6.54 -0.80
N VAL A 163 0.93 6.67 0.35
CA VAL A 163 0.82 7.94 1.07
C VAL A 163 2.13 8.29 1.79
N THR A 164 2.81 7.31 2.38
CA THR A 164 4.12 7.56 3.03
C THR A 164 5.23 7.79 2.02
N THR A 165 5.03 7.44 0.75
CA THR A 165 6.07 7.47 -0.31
C THR A 165 7.34 6.72 0.10
N TRP A 166 7.15 5.65 0.89
CA TRP A 166 8.20 4.96 1.64
C TRP A 166 9.42 4.61 0.78
N ASP A 167 9.22 3.91 -0.33
CA ASP A 167 10.34 3.44 -1.15
C ASP A 167 10.73 4.48 -2.18
N ARG A 168 9.73 4.94 -2.93
CA ARG A 168 9.87 5.84 -4.08
C ARG A 168 8.61 6.66 -4.24
N PRO A 169 8.70 7.87 -4.84
CA PRO A 169 7.52 8.60 -5.25
C PRO A 169 6.65 7.75 -6.18
N PRO A 170 5.35 7.61 -5.91
CA PRO A 170 4.48 6.83 -6.78
C PRO A 170 4.36 7.47 -8.15
N LEU A 171 4.43 6.65 -9.19
CA LEU A 171 4.09 7.02 -10.56
C LEU A 171 2.61 7.47 -10.61
N ARG A 172 2.33 8.43 -11.49
CA ARG A 172 0.99 9.05 -11.66
C ARG A 172 0.50 8.88 -13.09
N PRO A 173 0.19 7.66 -13.53
CA PRO A 173 -0.27 7.43 -14.89
C PRO A 173 -1.61 8.13 -15.11
N HIS A 174 -1.78 8.77 -16.28
CA HIS A 174 -3.03 9.44 -16.65
C HIS A 174 -4.03 8.46 -17.31
N VAL A 175 -4.22 7.30 -16.68
CA VAL A 175 -5.13 6.24 -17.13
C VAL A 175 -6.38 6.21 -16.24
N PRO A 176 -7.55 5.79 -16.74
CA PRO A 176 -8.75 5.67 -15.93
C PRO A 176 -8.58 4.59 -14.86
N CYS A 177 -9.10 4.84 -13.67
CA CYS A 177 -9.14 3.84 -12.62
C CYS A 177 -9.92 2.60 -13.10
N PRO A 178 -9.38 1.37 -12.95
CA PRO A 178 -10.08 0.13 -13.29
C PRO A 178 -11.43 -0.04 -12.56
N ALA A 179 -11.54 0.45 -11.33
CA ALA A 179 -12.75 0.33 -10.51
C ALA A 179 -13.77 1.47 -10.73
N CYS A 180 -13.34 2.74 -10.67
CA CYS A 180 -14.24 3.89 -10.73
C CYS A 180 -14.15 4.72 -12.01
N ARG A 181 -13.29 4.34 -12.96
CA ARG A 181 -13.06 4.99 -14.27
C ARG A 181 -12.54 6.44 -14.22
N LYS A 182 -12.39 7.04 -13.04
CA LYS A 182 -11.81 8.39 -12.88
C LYS A 182 -10.33 8.41 -13.25
N ARG A 183 -9.91 9.40 -14.04
CA ARG A 183 -8.50 9.62 -14.45
C ARG A 183 -7.75 10.47 -13.43
N GLY A 184 -6.43 10.33 -13.39
CA GLY A 184 -5.54 11.18 -12.57
C GLY A 184 -5.39 10.79 -11.10
N ASP A 185 -6.25 9.92 -10.59
CA ASP A 185 -6.24 9.48 -9.18
C ASP A 185 -5.46 8.19 -8.93
N LEU A 186 -4.97 7.54 -9.98
CA LEU A 186 -4.20 6.29 -9.86
C LEU A 186 -2.75 6.59 -9.44
N ARG A 187 -2.25 5.81 -8.49
CA ARG A 187 -0.87 5.86 -7.99
C ARG A 187 -0.28 4.46 -8.06
N VAL A 188 0.97 4.37 -8.54
CA VAL A 188 1.64 3.08 -8.75
C VAL A 188 3.04 3.12 -8.14
N VAL A 189 3.38 2.12 -7.35
CA VAL A 189 4.75 1.80 -6.93
C VAL A 189 5.11 0.49 -7.61
N ASP A 190 6.30 0.43 -8.21
CA ASP A 190 6.77 -0.72 -8.99
C ASP A 190 7.39 -1.82 -8.11
N GLN A 191 7.91 -1.47 -6.93
CA GLN A 191 8.61 -2.39 -6.03
C GLN A 191 8.29 -2.10 -4.55
N PRO A 192 7.50 -2.95 -3.87
CA PRO A 192 6.68 -4.03 -4.45
C PRO A 192 5.57 -3.47 -5.33
N LEU A 193 5.22 -4.17 -6.42
CA LEU A 193 4.18 -3.71 -7.34
C LEU A 193 2.86 -3.52 -6.60
N THR A 194 2.45 -2.27 -6.48
CA THR A 194 1.30 -1.83 -5.71
C THR A 194 0.62 -0.67 -6.40
N MET A 195 -0.71 -0.71 -6.48
CA MET A 195 -1.51 0.32 -7.12
C MET A 195 -2.66 0.73 -6.23
N VAL A 196 -2.96 2.02 -6.16
CA VAL A 196 -4.09 2.55 -5.40
C VAL A 196 -4.78 3.65 -6.21
N CYS A 197 -6.11 3.62 -6.24
CA CYS A 197 -6.90 4.77 -6.67
C CYS A 197 -7.26 5.63 -5.46
N LEU A 198 -6.78 6.87 -5.44
CA LEU A 198 -7.08 7.81 -4.37
C LEU A 198 -8.54 8.29 -4.38
N GLY A 199 -9.24 8.15 -5.50
CA GLY A 199 -10.64 8.56 -5.64
C GLY A 199 -11.64 7.57 -5.02
N CYS A 200 -11.50 6.27 -5.30
CA CYS A 200 -12.43 5.24 -4.81
C CYS A 200 -11.83 4.31 -3.74
N GLY A 201 -10.54 4.42 -3.45
CA GLY A 201 -9.86 3.58 -2.46
C GLY A 201 -9.53 2.16 -2.90
N ALA A 202 -9.88 1.76 -4.13
CA ALA A 202 -9.49 0.46 -4.67
C ALA A 202 -7.97 0.31 -4.71
N ALA A 203 -7.48 -0.89 -4.38
CA ALA A 203 -6.07 -1.20 -4.31
C ALA A 203 -5.76 -2.58 -4.90
N TRP A 204 -4.60 -2.67 -5.53
CA TRP A 204 -4.08 -3.86 -6.19
C TRP A 204 -2.61 -4.03 -5.86
N ASP A 205 -2.14 -5.26 -5.97
CA ASP A 205 -0.74 -5.63 -5.78
C ASP A 205 -0.35 -6.70 -6.80
N ALA A 206 0.91 -7.16 -6.75
CA ALA A 206 1.42 -8.22 -7.61
C ALA A 206 0.53 -9.50 -7.62
N SER A 207 -0.22 -9.75 -6.54
CA SER A 207 -1.06 -10.95 -6.44
C SER A 207 -2.44 -10.79 -7.07
N THR A 208 -2.85 -9.56 -7.35
CA THR A 208 -4.14 -9.20 -7.96
C THR A 208 -3.96 -8.49 -9.30
N VAL A 209 -2.72 -8.31 -9.76
CA VAL A 209 -2.42 -7.63 -11.03
C VAL A 209 -2.94 -8.39 -12.25
N ALA A 210 -3.09 -9.71 -12.18
CA ALA A 210 -3.72 -10.48 -13.25
C ALA A 210 -5.18 -10.05 -13.47
N GLU A 211 -5.89 -9.65 -12.41
CA GLU A 211 -7.24 -9.10 -12.50
C GLU A 211 -7.23 -7.73 -13.21
N LEU A 212 -6.16 -6.95 -13.02
CA LEU A 212 -5.95 -5.69 -13.73
C LEU A 212 -5.62 -5.90 -15.20
N GLU A 213 -4.82 -6.91 -15.54
CA GLU A 213 -4.48 -7.22 -16.93
C GLU A 213 -5.73 -7.51 -17.75
N ALA A 214 -6.69 -8.25 -17.19
CA ALA A 214 -7.98 -8.50 -17.81
C ALA A 214 -8.77 -7.20 -18.04
N VAL A 215 -8.81 -6.30 -17.05
CA VAL A 215 -9.49 -5.00 -17.17
C VAL A 215 -8.79 -4.08 -18.17
N TYR A 216 -7.47 -4.10 -18.24
CA TYR A 216 -6.71 -3.26 -19.18
C TYR A 216 -6.77 -3.77 -20.61
N ARG A 217 -6.76 -5.09 -20.85
CA ARG A 217 -7.04 -5.62 -22.19
C ARG A 217 -8.41 -5.18 -22.70
N LEU A 218 -9.42 -5.18 -21.83
CA LEU A 218 -10.76 -4.72 -22.19
C LEU A 218 -10.82 -3.19 -22.36
N ALA A 219 -10.07 -2.42 -21.57
CA ALA A 219 -10.10 -0.96 -21.60
C ALA A 219 -9.21 -0.33 -22.68
N PHE A 220 -8.23 -1.06 -23.22
CA PHE A 220 -7.33 -0.64 -24.30
C PHE A 220 -7.52 -1.44 -25.59
N ALA A 221 -8.62 -2.21 -25.70
CA ALA A 221 -9.05 -2.76 -26.98
C ALA A 221 -9.46 -1.65 -27.97
N ASP A 222 -9.84 -0.48 -27.44
CA ASP A 222 -10.06 0.71 -28.25
C ASP A 222 -8.71 1.38 -28.57
N PRO A 223 -8.41 1.65 -29.85
CA PRO A 223 -7.19 2.35 -30.22
C PRO A 223 -7.16 3.72 -29.54
N ILE A 224 -5.99 4.11 -29.05
CA ILE A 224 -5.75 5.47 -28.59
C ILE A 224 -6.05 6.37 -29.79
N PRO A 225 -7.05 7.27 -29.73
CA PRO A 225 -7.30 8.17 -30.84
C PRO A 225 -6.02 8.96 -31.09
N ASP A 226 -5.53 8.90 -32.32
CA ASP A 226 -4.39 9.71 -32.73
C ASP A 226 -4.68 11.17 -32.34
N PRO A 227 -3.68 11.88 -31.77
CA PRO A 227 -3.87 13.30 -31.53
C PRO A 227 -4.33 13.95 -32.85
N PRO A 228 -5.27 14.91 -32.81
CA PRO A 228 -5.66 15.61 -34.01
C PRO A 228 -4.39 16.17 -34.62
N VAL A 229 -4.11 15.74 -35.86
CA VAL A 229 -3.02 16.28 -36.65
C VAL A 229 -3.47 17.70 -37.03
N GLU A 230 -3.34 18.64 -36.09
CA GLU A 230 -3.38 20.06 -36.41
C GLU A 230 -2.20 20.32 -37.33
N SER A 231 -2.53 20.33 -38.61
CA SER A 231 -1.83 20.88 -39.76
C SER A 231 -0.73 21.88 -39.42
N LEU A 232 0.47 21.38 -39.12
CA LEU A 232 1.73 22.15 -39.08
C LEU A 232 2.18 22.61 -40.49
N HIS A 233 1.28 22.69 -41.46
CA HIS A 233 1.61 22.93 -42.87
C HIS A 233 1.13 24.25 -43.47
N GLU A 234 0.44 25.14 -42.75
CA GLU A 234 -0.06 26.39 -43.37
C GLU A 234 0.68 27.69 -43.01
N GLU A 235 1.60 27.72 -42.05
CA GLU A 235 2.31 28.99 -41.67
C GLU A 235 3.70 29.20 -42.31
N ARG A 236 4.02 28.53 -43.43
CA ARG A 236 5.29 28.75 -44.16
C ARG A 236 5.17 29.40 -45.55
N ALA A 237 4.01 29.94 -45.91
CA ALA A 237 3.78 30.54 -47.23
C ALA A 237 3.41 32.04 -47.21
N SER A 238 3.87 32.81 -46.21
CA SER A 238 3.80 34.28 -46.26
C SER A 238 4.95 34.92 -45.48
N ALA A 239 6.14 34.87 -46.07
CA ALA A 239 7.26 35.76 -45.80
C ALA A 239 8.00 36.03 -47.11
#